data_AF-T0K4E2-F1
#
_entry.id   AF-T0K4E2-F1
#
_cell.length_a   1.000
_cell.length_b   1.000
_cell.length_c   1.000
_cell.angle_alpha   90.00
_cell.angle_beta   90.00
_cell.angle_gamma   90.00
#
_symmetry.space_group_name_H-M   'P 1'
#
loop_
_entity.id
_entity.type
_entity.pdbx_description
1 polymer ?
#
loop_
_entity_poly.entity_id
_entity_poly.type
_entity_poly.pdbx_seq_one_letter_code
_entity_poly.pdbx_strand_id
1 'polypeptide(L)'
;MSASHSDSDAVVIGRDDISDYNPDQILPEPPEVIENLRAWLQPTKYDVESGEYRKHLSSHAPGTGEWITSNSTYNHWLKDEEQGLLWIKGIPGSGKSVLASKIVRDLSQNQPGTPVLYFFFRKIIDANHEPVSLLRDWLDQLLLYSPLLQKQIKGYVENKRSLNSMLMEGLWKDLRMALSGLHGKAFCIVDALDEMDRHH
;
A
#
# COMPACT_ATOMS: atom_id res chain seq x y z
N MET A 1 -23.15 53.34 2.78
CA MET A 1 -21.87 52.66 2.47
C MET A 1 -21.44 51.92 3.72
N SER A 2 -21.69 50.62 3.78
CA SER A 2 -21.18 49.73 4.84
C SER A 2 -20.28 48.73 4.13
N ALA A 3 -19.00 48.71 4.52
CA ALA A 3 -18.03 47.73 4.07
C ALA A 3 -18.31 46.43 4.83
N SER A 4 -18.64 45.37 4.10
CA SER A 4 -18.65 44.00 4.62
C SER A 4 -17.22 43.50 4.65
N HIS A 5 -16.64 43.38 5.84
CA HIS A 5 -15.46 42.55 6.05
C HIS A 5 -15.87 41.09 5.84
N SER A 6 -15.41 40.48 4.74
CA SER A 6 -15.49 39.04 4.55
C SER A 6 -14.43 38.38 5.41
N ASP A 7 -14.89 37.75 6.48
CA ASP A 7 -14.11 36.88 7.36
C ASP A 7 -13.72 35.62 6.57
N SER A 8 -12.50 35.57 6.01
CA SER A 8 -12.03 34.40 5.26
C SER A 8 -10.50 34.21 5.35
N ASP A 9 -9.91 34.49 6.51
CA ASP A 9 -8.49 34.18 6.77
C ASP A 9 -8.29 32.79 7.42
N ALA A 10 -9.36 32.02 7.64
CA ALA A 10 -9.28 30.70 8.22
C ALA A 10 -10.25 29.70 7.57
N VAL A 11 -9.69 28.58 7.10
CA VAL A 11 -10.43 27.41 6.62
C VAL A 11 -10.29 26.30 7.67
N VAL A 12 -11.40 25.66 8.03
CA VAL A 12 -11.37 24.48 8.90
C VAL A 12 -10.93 23.29 8.07
N ILE A 13 -9.74 22.81 8.34
CA ILE A 13 -9.10 21.66 7.70
C ILE A 13 -9.52 20.39 8.48
N GLY A 14 -10.08 19.41 7.79
CA GLY A 14 -10.46 18.12 8.35
C GLY A 14 -9.24 17.26 8.68
N ARG A 15 -9.41 16.20 9.49
CA ARG A 15 -8.31 15.29 9.86
C ARG A 15 -7.62 14.65 8.65
N ASP A 16 -8.38 14.41 7.58
CA ASP A 16 -7.91 13.84 6.32
C ASP A 16 -7.23 14.88 5.42
N ASP A 17 -7.45 16.18 5.65
CA ASP A 17 -6.75 17.26 4.94
C ASP A 17 -5.35 17.53 5.56
N ILE A 18 -5.07 16.97 6.75
CA ILE A 18 -3.77 17.01 7.45
C ILE A 18 -3.00 15.68 7.35
N SER A 19 -3.55 14.63 6.73
CA SER A 19 -2.78 13.42 6.44
C SER A 19 -1.62 13.69 5.48
N ASP A 20 -1.75 14.77 4.71
CA ASP A 20 -0.71 15.34 3.83
C ASP A 20 0.25 16.27 4.57
N TYR A 21 0.16 16.38 5.89
CA TYR A 21 1.17 17.12 6.65
C TYR A 21 2.53 16.52 6.29
N ASN A 22 3.42 17.39 5.86
CA ASN A 22 4.75 17.02 5.48
C ASN A 22 5.67 17.90 6.31
N PRO A 23 6.40 17.35 7.29
CA PRO A 23 7.29 18.15 8.12
C PRO A 23 8.34 18.88 7.27
N ASP A 24 8.67 18.35 6.10
CA ASP A 24 9.62 18.92 5.13
C ASP A 24 8.95 19.80 4.04
N GLN A 25 7.64 20.05 4.12
CA GLN A 25 6.85 20.83 3.14
C GLN A 25 6.98 20.35 1.68
N ILE A 26 7.29 19.07 1.44
CA ILE A 26 7.33 18.51 0.08
C ILE A 26 5.88 18.36 -0.41
N LEU A 27 5.53 19.13 -1.43
CA LEU A 27 4.22 19.08 -2.06
C LEU A 27 4.08 17.81 -2.91
N PRO A 28 2.86 17.24 -2.99
CA PRO A 28 2.60 16.13 -3.90
C PRO A 28 2.81 16.56 -5.36
N GLU A 29 3.37 15.67 -6.15
CA GLU A 29 3.59 15.83 -7.58
C GLU A 29 2.26 15.71 -8.35
N PRO A 30 2.13 16.36 -9.52
CA PRO A 30 0.93 16.25 -10.35
C PRO A 30 0.65 14.81 -10.82
N PRO A 31 -0.61 14.46 -11.14
CA PRO A 31 -0.97 13.10 -11.58
C PRO A 31 -0.16 12.58 -12.77
N GLU A 32 0.16 13.43 -13.75
CA GLU A 32 0.98 13.07 -14.90
C GLU A 32 2.41 12.67 -14.51
N VAL A 33 2.97 13.33 -13.49
CA VAL A 33 4.28 12.97 -12.95
C VAL A 33 4.18 11.64 -12.21
N ILE A 34 3.15 11.45 -11.38
CA ILE A 34 2.93 10.19 -10.65
C ILE A 34 2.83 9.00 -11.62
N GLU A 35 2.11 9.14 -12.75
CA GLU A 35 2.04 8.09 -13.78
C GLU A 35 3.41 7.79 -14.40
N ASN A 36 4.25 8.80 -14.61
CA ASN A 36 5.63 8.58 -15.06
C ASN A 36 6.48 7.85 -14.00
N LEU A 37 6.30 8.16 -12.71
CA LEU A 37 6.99 7.46 -11.62
C LEU A 37 6.55 5.99 -11.54
N ARG A 38 5.25 5.72 -11.66
CA ARG A 38 4.68 4.37 -11.76
C ARG A 38 5.25 3.59 -12.94
N ALA A 39 5.30 4.22 -14.13
CA ALA A 39 5.88 3.61 -15.31
C ALA A 39 7.37 3.25 -15.11
N TRP A 40 8.11 4.07 -14.36
CA TRP A 40 9.49 3.79 -14.02
C TRP A 40 9.64 2.65 -13.00
N LEU A 41 8.76 2.56 -12.00
CA LEU A 41 8.76 1.48 -10.99
C LEU A 41 8.44 0.11 -11.58
N GLN A 42 7.73 0.07 -12.72
CA GLN A 42 7.32 -1.16 -13.41
C GLN A 42 6.69 -2.17 -12.43
N PRO A 43 5.62 -1.80 -11.70
CA PRO A 43 4.94 -2.72 -10.81
C PRO A 43 4.35 -3.89 -11.62
N THR A 44 4.08 -5.00 -10.94
CA THR A 44 3.27 -6.06 -11.50
C THR A 44 1.87 -5.52 -11.82
N LYS A 45 1.13 -6.25 -12.66
CA LYS A 45 -0.28 -5.92 -12.94
C LYS A 45 -1.19 -6.30 -11.76
N TYR A 46 -0.88 -5.87 -10.54
CA TYR A 46 -1.54 -6.32 -9.31
C TYR A 46 -3.01 -5.88 -9.22
N ASP A 47 -3.34 -4.68 -9.71
CA ASP A 47 -4.69 -4.10 -9.70
C ASP A 47 -5.41 -4.14 -11.06
N VAL A 48 -5.30 -5.26 -11.77
CA VAL A 48 -6.11 -5.51 -12.98
C VAL A 48 -7.30 -6.40 -12.67
N GLU A 49 -8.35 -6.33 -13.49
CA GLU A 49 -9.58 -7.14 -13.33
C GLU A 49 -9.31 -8.63 -13.22
N SER A 50 -8.34 -9.14 -13.98
CA SER A 50 -7.89 -10.53 -13.95
C SER A 50 -6.84 -10.83 -12.87
N GLY A 51 -6.53 -9.89 -12.00
CA GLY A 51 -5.54 -10.02 -10.92
C GLY A 51 -6.06 -10.89 -9.78
N GLU A 52 -5.13 -11.52 -9.04
CA GLU A 52 -5.47 -12.45 -7.95
C GLU A 52 -6.31 -11.79 -6.86
N TYR A 53 -6.00 -10.55 -6.47
CA TYR A 53 -6.83 -9.79 -5.52
C TYR A 53 -8.32 -9.75 -5.94
N ARG A 54 -8.61 -9.37 -7.18
CA ARG A 54 -9.99 -9.25 -7.68
C ARG A 54 -10.66 -10.61 -7.90
N LYS A 55 -9.90 -11.64 -8.32
CA LYS A 55 -10.40 -13.03 -8.39
C LYS A 55 -10.79 -13.57 -7.02
N HIS A 56 -9.95 -13.37 -6.01
CA HIS A 56 -10.24 -13.80 -4.65
C HIS A 56 -11.40 -13.01 -4.05
N LEU A 57 -11.46 -11.70 -4.33
CA LEU A 57 -12.54 -10.86 -3.87
C LEU A 57 -13.89 -11.25 -4.47
N SER A 58 -13.94 -11.55 -5.78
CA SER A 58 -15.15 -12.03 -6.46
C SER A 58 -15.56 -13.45 -6.06
N SER A 59 -14.61 -14.24 -5.54
CA SER A 59 -14.89 -15.57 -4.96
C SER A 59 -15.41 -15.51 -3.52
N HIS A 60 -15.55 -14.31 -2.93
CA HIS A 60 -16.12 -14.14 -1.61
C HIS A 60 -17.59 -14.54 -1.61
N ALA A 61 -17.92 -15.56 -0.81
CA ALA A 61 -19.32 -15.94 -0.57
C ALA A 61 -19.85 -15.19 0.66
N PRO A 62 -21.11 -14.72 0.66
CA PRO A 62 -21.74 -14.11 1.83
C PRO A 62 -21.59 -14.98 3.08
N GLY A 63 -21.30 -14.39 4.24
CA GLY A 63 -21.02 -15.13 5.48
C GLY A 63 -19.58 -15.63 5.64
N THR A 64 -18.78 -15.70 4.57
CA THR A 64 -17.41 -16.23 4.67
C THR A 64 -16.43 -15.21 5.22
N GLY A 65 -15.55 -15.66 6.12
CA GLY A 65 -14.52 -14.81 6.73
C GLY A 65 -15.04 -13.82 7.78
N GLU A 66 -16.33 -13.80 8.11
CA GLU A 66 -16.89 -12.89 9.14
C GLU A 66 -16.36 -13.18 10.55
N TRP A 67 -15.92 -14.41 10.80
CA TRP A 67 -15.30 -14.77 12.07
C TRP A 67 -14.06 -13.94 12.39
N ILE A 68 -13.35 -13.40 11.37
CA ILE A 68 -12.11 -12.66 11.58
C ILE A 68 -12.35 -11.36 12.34
N THR A 69 -13.46 -10.67 12.08
CA THR A 69 -13.79 -9.40 12.75
C THR A 69 -14.24 -9.63 14.20
N SER A 70 -14.66 -10.85 14.53
CA SER A 70 -14.95 -11.27 15.91
C SER A 70 -13.72 -11.87 16.62
N ASN A 71 -12.60 -12.06 15.91
CA ASN A 71 -11.40 -12.66 16.47
C ASN A 71 -10.62 -11.62 17.30
N SER A 72 -10.33 -11.95 18.56
CA SER A 72 -9.62 -11.04 19.47
C SER A 72 -8.20 -10.73 19.00
N THR A 73 -7.48 -11.70 18.42
CA THR A 73 -6.12 -11.51 17.89
C THR A 73 -6.12 -10.55 16.71
N TYR A 74 -7.08 -10.68 15.79
CA TYR A 74 -7.22 -9.73 14.67
C TYR A 74 -7.54 -8.31 15.18
N ASN A 75 -8.50 -8.19 16.10
CA ASN A 75 -8.88 -6.89 16.65
C ASN A 75 -7.76 -6.24 17.47
N HIS A 76 -6.95 -7.05 18.15
CA HIS A 76 -5.74 -6.59 18.83
C HIS A 76 -4.75 -6.04 17.82
N TRP A 77 -4.35 -6.84 16.81
CA TRP A 77 -3.47 -6.40 15.72
C TRP A 77 -3.97 -5.14 15.00
N LEU A 78 -5.28 -5.03 14.78
CA LEU A 78 -5.87 -3.86 14.13
C LEU A 78 -5.70 -2.57 14.95
N LYS A 79 -5.67 -2.66 16.28
CA LYS A 79 -5.60 -1.51 17.20
C LYS A 79 -4.19 -1.22 17.70
N ASP A 80 -3.35 -2.25 17.79
CA ASP A 80 -2.00 -2.16 18.33
C ASP A 80 -1.11 -1.27 17.45
N GLU A 81 -0.28 -0.44 18.08
CA GLU A 81 0.71 0.43 17.44
C GLU A 81 2.14 -0.13 17.58
N GLU A 82 2.35 -1.09 18.48
CA GLU A 82 3.64 -1.72 18.79
C GLU A 82 3.76 -3.14 18.19
N GLN A 83 2.67 -3.92 18.17
CA GLN A 83 2.66 -5.29 17.63
C GLN A 83 2.06 -5.35 16.21
N GLY A 84 2.93 -5.33 15.20
CA GLY A 84 2.52 -5.17 13.80
C GLY A 84 2.25 -6.44 12.98
N LEU A 85 2.51 -7.65 13.50
CA LEU A 85 2.47 -8.88 12.69
C LEU A 85 1.29 -9.80 13.06
N LEU A 86 0.38 -10.01 12.12
CA LEU A 86 -0.66 -11.04 12.18
C LEU A 86 -0.35 -12.15 11.18
N TRP A 87 -0.22 -13.38 11.67
CA TRP A 87 0.03 -14.54 10.83
C TRP A 87 -1.19 -15.49 10.82
N ILE A 88 -1.86 -15.59 9.66
CA ILE A 88 -3.05 -16.44 9.49
C ILE A 88 -2.64 -17.77 8.85
N LYS A 89 -2.74 -18.87 9.61
CA LYS A 89 -2.51 -20.25 9.12
C LYS A 89 -3.83 -20.94 8.85
N GLY A 90 -3.84 -21.81 7.84
CA GLY A 90 -4.97 -22.64 7.50
C GLY A 90 -4.58 -23.68 6.47
N ILE A 91 -5.30 -24.79 6.43
CA ILE A 91 -5.05 -25.87 5.46
C ILE A 91 -5.21 -25.38 4.01
N PRO A 92 -4.56 -26.02 3.03
CA PRO A 92 -4.83 -25.75 1.61
C PRO A 92 -6.34 -25.80 1.32
N GLY A 93 -6.84 -24.83 0.54
CA GLY A 93 -8.27 -24.72 0.23
C GLY A 93 -9.16 -24.10 1.32
N SER A 94 -8.63 -23.71 2.49
CA SER A 94 -9.43 -23.11 3.57
C SER A 94 -9.92 -21.67 3.31
N GLY A 95 -9.77 -21.15 2.10
CA GLY A 95 -10.21 -19.78 1.74
C GLY A 95 -9.33 -18.64 2.25
N LYS A 96 -8.04 -18.87 2.57
CA LYS A 96 -7.12 -17.83 3.08
C LYS A 96 -6.98 -16.64 2.13
N SER A 97 -6.80 -16.89 0.83
CA SER A 97 -6.66 -15.82 -0.16
C SER A 97 -7.93 -14.97 -0.29
N VAL A 98 -9.10 -15.62 -0.21
CA VAL A 98 -10.40 -14.93 -0.14
C VAL A 98 -10.47 -14.07 1.13
N LEU A 99 -10.07 -14.62 2.28
CA LEU A 99 -9.99 -13.86 3.52
C LEU A 99 -9.02 -12.67 3.44
N ALA A 100 -7.84 -12.84 2.85
CA ALA A 100 -6.86 -11.78 2.65
C ALA A 100 -7.43 -10.66 1.77
N SER A 101 -8.09 -10.98 0.65
CA SER A 101 -8.75 -9.98 -0.20
C SER A 101 -9.89 -9.24 0.53
N LYS A 102 -10.64 -9.93 1.39
CA LYS A 102 -11.66 -9.31 2.25
C LYS A 102 -11.01 -8.34 3.23
N ILE A 103 -9.92 -8.74 3.89
CA ILE A 103 -9.19 -7.86 4.83
C ILE A 103 -8.70 -6.61 4.12
N VAL A 104 -8.10 -6.72 2.93
CA VAL A 104 -7.68 -5.58 2.12
C VAL A 104 -8.85 -4.65 1.85
N ARG A 105 -9.96 -5.16 1.30
CA ARG A 105 -11.15 -4.36 1.01
C ARG A 105 -11.69 -3.66 2.27
N ASP A 106 -11.87 -4.41 3.35
CA ASP A 106 -12.49 -3.90 4.57
C ASP A 106 -11.60 -2.84 5.24
N LEU A 107 -10.27 -2.99 5.20
CA LEU A 107 -9.34 -1.97 5.67
C LEU A 107 -9.39 -0.71 4.80
N SER A 108 -9.35 -0.86 3.47
CA SER A 108 -9.43 0.28 2.54
C SER A 108 -10.73 1.07 2.69
N GLN A 109 -11.83 0.42 3.05
CA GLN A 109 -13.14 1.06 3.27
C GLN A 109 -13.26 1.72 4.66
N ASN A 110 -12.72 1.09 5.70
CA ASN A 110 -12.94 1.51 7.08
C ASN A 110 -11.81 2.38 7.65
N GLN A 111 -10.69 2.52 6.95
CA GLN A 111 -9.53 3.32 7.35
C GLN A 111 -9.15 4.31 6.23
N PRO A 112 -10.02 5.30 5.91
CA PRO A 112 -9.71 6.30 4.90
C PRO A 112 -8.40 7.04 5.24
N GLY A 113 -7.62 7.39 4.22
CA GLY A 113 -6.31 8.04 4.38
C GLY A 113 -5.18 7.11 4.87
N THR A 114 -5.48 5.89 5.31
CA THR A 114 -4.45 4.92 5.74
C THR A 114 -4.02 4.04 4.57
N PRO A 115 -2.71 3.93 4.26
CA PRO A 115 -2.24 3.05 3.20
C PRO A 115 -2.54 1.57 3.51
N VAL A 116 -3.16 0.88 2.57
CA VAL A 116 -3.40 -0.58 2.61
C VAL A 116 -2.66 -1.20 1.43
N LEU A 117 -1.43 -1.62 1.68
CA LEU A 117 -0.55 -2.24 0.70
C LEU A 117 -0.86 -3.73 0.63
N TYR A 118 -0.95 -4.27 -0.58
CA TYR A 118 -1.20 -5.69 -0.77
C TYR A 118 -0.32 -6.31 -1.85
N PHE A 119 0.01 -7.59 -1.66
CA PHE A 119 0.69 -8.42 -2.65
C PHE A 119 0.12 -9.84 -2.60
N PHE A 120 -0.33 -10.33 -3.75
CA PHE A 120 -0.83 -11.70 -3.90
C PHE A 120 0.11 -12.45 -4.84
N PHE A 121 0.81 -13.45 -4.31
CA PHE A 121 1.70 -14.29 -5.11
C PHE A 121 0.91 -15.01 -6.21
N ARG A 122 1.53 -15.14 -7.39
CA ARG A 122 0.93 -15.78 -8.56
C ARG A 122 1.69 -17.05 -8.87
N LYS A 123 1.03 -18.20 -8.69
CA LYS A 123 1.63 -19.52 -9.00
C LYS A 123 2.14 -19.71 -10.43
N ILE A 124 1.62 -18.95 -11.39
CA ILE A 124 1.87 -19.16 -12.83
C ILE A 124 2.85 -18.11 -13.39
N ILE A 125 3.23 -17.09 -12.62
CA ILE A 125 4.10 -16.01 -13.09
C ILE A 125 5.37 -16.00 -12.25
N ASP A 126 6.44 -16.60 -12.78
CA ASP A 126 7.75 -16.70 -12.11
C ASP A 126 8.28 -15.34 -11.65
N ALA A 127 8.03 -14.27 -12.42
CA ALA A 127 8.42 -12.90 -12.05
C ALA A 127 7.78 -12.39 -10.74
N ASN A 128 6.70 -13.01 -10.25
CA ASN A 128 6.07 -12.66 -8.98
C ASN A 128 6.69 -13.37 -7.77
N HIS A 129 7.65 -14.28 -7.98
CA HIS A 129 8.32 -15.01 -6.90
C HIS A 129 9.57 -14.27 -6.42
N GLU A 130 10.07 -13.31 -7.22
CA GLU A 130 11.16 -12.42 -6.83
C GLU A 130 10.69 -11.38 -5.79
N PRO A 131 11.39 -11.21 -4.66
CA PRO A 131 11.02 -10.22 -3.65
C PRO A 131 11.05 -8.77 -4.18
N VAL A 132 11.75 -8.52 -5.30
CA VAL A 132 11.82 -7.20 -5.94
C VAL A 132 10.45 -6.76 -6.47
N SER A 133 9.62 -7.68 -6.95
CA SER A 133 8.28 -7.41 -7.49
C SER A 133 7.34 -6.93 -6.39
N LEU A 134 7.41 -7.54 -5.20
CA LEU A 134 6.68 -7.07 -4.02
C LEU A 134 7.06 -5.63 -3.66
N LEU A 135 8.36 -5.32 -3.64
CA LEU A 135 8.82 -3.96 -3.33
C LEU A 135 8.32 -2.94 -4.36
N ARG A 136 8.38 -3.26 -5.66
CA ARG A 136 7.86 -2.37 -6.71
C ARG A 136 6.37 -2.12 -6.56
N ASP A 137 5.59 -3.15 -6.28
CA ASP A 137 4.13 -3.03 -6.08
C ASP A 137 3.78 -2.20 -4.85
N TRP A 138 4.52 -2.37 -3.75
CA TRP A 138 4.29 -1.58 -2.54
C TRP A 138 4.74 -0.13 -2.69
N LEU A 139 5.85 0.13 -3.37
CA LEU A 139 6.28 1.50 -3.69
C LEU A 139 5.25 2.19 -4.59
N ASP A 140 4.72 1.49 -5.59
CA ASP A 140 3.68 2.03 -6.46
C ASP A 140 2.39 2.36 -5.69
N GLN A 141 1.94 1.47 -4.80
CA GLN A 141 0.78 1.71 -3.94
C GLN A 141 1.01 2.89 -2.97
N LEU A 142 2.24 3.09 -2.51
CA LEU A 142 2.60 4.20 -1.61
C LEU A 142 2.77 5.55 -2.31
N LEU A 143 2.91 5.60 -3.65
CA LEU A 143 3.05 6.87 -4.36
C LEU A 143 1.91 7.83 -4.05
N LEU A 144 0.70 7.34 -3.82
CA LEU A 144 -0.47 8.17 -3.52
C LEU A 144 -0.46 8.78 -2.11
N TYR A 145 0.41 8.31 -1.22
CA TYR A 145 0.41 8.67 0.20
C TYR A 145 1.71 9.34 0.64
N SER A 146 2.75 9.36 -0.20
CA SER A 146 4.08 9.81 0.19
C SER A 146 4.69 10.75 -0.85
N PRO A 147 4.52 12.09 -0.68
CA PRO A 147 5.24 13.09 -1.47
C PRO A 147 6.77 12.93 -1.38
N LEU A 148 7.26 12.46 -0.23
CA LEU A 148 8.68 12.16 -0.04
C LEU A 148 9.16 11.03 -0.97
N LEU A 149 8.38 9.96 -1.10
CA LEU A 149 8.67 8.89 -2.05
C LEU A 149 8.61 9.39 -3.49
N GLN A 150 7.58 10.19 -3.84
CA GLN A 150 7.46 10.76 -5.18
C GLN A 150 8.72 11.56 -5.55
N LYS A 151 9.19 12.44 -4.65
CA LYS A 151 10.43 13.21 -4.84
C LYS A 151 11.65 12.32 -5.04
N GLN A 152 11.77 11.27 -4.24
CA GLN A 152 12.89 10.32 -4.35
C GLN A 152 12.91 9.61 -5.71
N ILE A 153 11.78 9.03 -6.12
CA ILE A 153 11.68 8.31 -7.40
C ILE A 153 11.84 9.27 -8.58
N LYS A 154 11.28 10.48 -8.50
CA LYS A 154 11.49 11.54 -9.50
C LYS A 154 12.98 11.86 -9.66
N GLY A 155 13.72 11.95 -8.56
CA GLY A 155 15.17 12.11 -8.61
C GLY A 155 15.87 10.97 -9.37
N TYR A 156 15.42 9.72 -9.25
CA TYR A 156 15.97 8.62 -10.06
C TYR A 156 15.64 8.76 -11.55
N VAL A 157 14.41 9.15 -11.87
CA VAL A 157 13.95 9.36 -13.25
C VAL A 157 14.76 10.47 -13.93
N GLU A 158 14.91 11.62 -13.27
CA GLU A 158 15.64 12.79 -13.77
C GLU A 158 17.14 12.49 -13.98
N ASN A 159 17.72 11.70 -13.07
CA ASN A 159 19.10 11.22 -13.19
C ASN A 159 19.27 10.04 -14.18
N LYS A 160 18.20 9.67 -14.91
CA LYS A 160 18.18 8.56 -15.88
C LYS A 160 18.68 7.24 -15.28
N ARG A 161 18.44 7.02 -13.99
CA ARG A 161 18.81 5.79 -13.30
C ARG A 161 17.90 4.67 -13.80
N SER A 162 18.48 3.57 -14.26
CA SER A 162 17.72 2.40 -14.68
C SER A 162 17.22 1.63 -13.46
N LEU A 163 15.96 1.19 -13.47
CA LEU A 163 15.42 0.31 -12.43
C LEU A 163 16.22 -1.00 -12.31
N ASN A 164 16.73 -1.54 -13.43
CA ASN A 164 17.56 -2.75 -13.44
C ASN A 164 18.92 -2.55 -12.77
N SER A 165 19.35 -1.30 -12.57
CA SER A 165 20.56 -0.96 -11.81
C SER A 165 20.30 -0.78 -10.32
N MET A 166 19.03 -0.85 -9.89
CA MET A 166 18.68 -0.78 -8.48
C MET A 166 18.83 -2.13 -7.81
N LEU A 167 19.56 -2.13 -6.70
CA LEU A 167 19.61 -3.25 -5.80
C LEU A 167 18.32 -3.31 -4.95
N MET A 168 17.96 -4.52 -4.52
CA MET A 168 16.79 -4.75 -3.66
C MET A 168 16.88 -3.92 -2.37
N GLU A 169 18.08 -3.78 -1.81
CA GLU A 169 18.35 -2.96 -0.63
C GLU A 169 18.03 -1.48 -0.86
N GLY A 170 18.19 -0.99 -2.09
CA GLY A 170 17.81 0.35 -2.49
C GLY A 170 16.31 0.55 -2.43
N LEU A 171 15.54 -0.34 -3.06
CA LEU A 171 14.07 -0.29 -3.04
C LEU A 171 13.52 -0.48 -1.62
N TRP A 172 14.13 -1.36 -0.82
CA TRP A 172 13.79 -1.54 0.59
C TRP A 172 14.04 -0.27 1.41
N LYS A 173 15.16 0.42 1.15
CA LYS A 173 15.46 1.70 1.81
C LYS A 173 14.41 2.75 1.44
N ASP A 174 14.04 2.84 0.18
CA ASP A 174 13.02 3.79 -0.30
C ASP A 174 11.65 3.47 0.32
N LEU A 175 11.28 2.18 0.42
CA LEU A 175 10.05 1.74 1.08
C LEU A 175 10.03 2.12 2.56
N ARG A 176 11.12 1.85 3.30
CA ARG A 176 11.23 2.22 4.72
C ARG A 176 11.12 3.72 4.91
N MET A 177 11.80 4.50 4.08
CA MET A 177 11.74 5.95 4.12
C MET A 177 10.32 6.45 3.86
N ALA A 178 9.63 5.90 2.87
CA ALA A 178 8.24 6.24 2.58
C ALA A 178 7.32 5.94 3.77
N LEU A 179 7.43 4.75 4.36
CA LEU A 179 6.64 4.32 5.52
C LEU A 179 6.93 5.15 6.77
N SER A 180 8.19 5.49 7.03
CA SER A 180 8.58 6.33 8.17
C SER A 180 8.11 7.78 8.03
N GLY A 181 7.85 8.23 6.80
CA GLY A 181 7.29 9.56 6.53
C GLY A 181 5.77 9.63 6.65
N LEU A 182 5.06 8.51 6.86
CA LEU A 182 3.61 8.50 7.00
C LEU A 182 3.17 9.00 8.38
N HIS A 183 2.04 9.68 8.41
CA HIS A 183 1.38 10.07 9.65
C HIS A 183 0.44 8.99 10.12
N GLY A 184 1.00 8.03 10.85
CA GLY A 184 0.27 6.90 11.43
C GLY A 184 0.85 5.58 10.99
N LYS A 185 -0.03 4.59 10.77
CA LYS A 185 0.35 3.24 10.36
C LYS A 185 0.02 2.99 8.89
N ALA A 186 0.61 1.94 8.34
CA ALA A 186 0.19 1.33 7.08
C ALA A 186 -0.11 -0.15 7.34
N PHE A 187 -1.07 -0.70 6.61
CA PHE A 187 -1.35 -2.13 6.63
C PHE A 187 -0.68 -2.78 5.43
N CYS A 188 0.16 -3.79 5.65
CA CYS A 188 0.80 -4.56 4.60
C CYS A 188 0.26 -5.99 4.61
N ILE A 189 -0.48 -6.37 3.56
CA ILE A 189 -1.12 -7.68 3.44
C ILE A 189 -0.38 -8.48 2.36
N VAL A 190 0.12 -9.66 2.73
CA VAL A 190 0.75 -10.58 1.79
C VAL A 190 0.02 -11.92 1.84
N ASP A 191 -0.49 -12.37 0.69
CA ASP A 191 -1.10 -13.70 0.56
C ASP A 191 -0.13 -14.67 -0.10
N ALA A 192 -0.05 -15.90 0.42
CA ALA A 192 0.84 -16.96 -0.07
C ALA A 192 2.34 -16.60 -0.05
N LEU A 193 2.80 -15.93 1.02
CA LEU A 193 4.22 -15.58 1.24
C LEU A 193 5.17 -16.80 1.17
N ASP A 194 4.67 -18.00 1.45
CA ASP A 194 5.42 -19.25 1.32
C ASP A 194 5.77 -19.63 -0.13
N GLU A 195 5.18 -18.97 -1.12
CA GLU A 195 5.51 -19.12 -2.55
C GLU A 195 6.69 -18.23 -2.99
N MET A 196 7.27 -17.43 -2.10
CA MET A 196 8.41 -16.58 -2.42
C MET A 196 9.70 -17.39 -2.59
N ASP A 197 10.48 -17.07 -3.64
CA ASP A 197 11.76 -17.72 -3.89
C ASP A 197 12.76 -17.41 -2.79
N ARG A 198 13.24 -18.47 -2.12
CA ARG A 198 14.34 -18.38 -1.17
C ARG A 198 15.64 -18.38 -1.96
N HIS A 199 16.13 -17.19 -2.27
CA HIS A 199 17.50 -17.03 -2.74
C HIS A 199 18.44 -17.36 -1.56
N HIS A 200 19.11 -18.51 -1.65
CA HIS A 200 20.17 -18.94 -0.72
C HIS A 200 21.49 -18.25 -1.04
#